data_AF-A0A6N9VIQ0-F1
#
_entry.id   AF-A0A6N9VIQ0-F1
#
_cell.length_a   1.000
_cell.length_b   1.000
_cell.length_c   1.000
_cell.angle_alpha   90.00
_cell.angle_beta   90.00
_cell.angle_gamma   90.00
#
_symmetry.space_group_name_H-M   'P 1'
#
loop_
_entity.id
_entity.type
_entity.pdbx_description
1 polymer ?
#
loop_
_entity_poly.entity_id
_entity_poly.type
_entity_poly.pdbx_seq_one_letter_code
_entity_poly.pdbx_strand_id
1 'polypeptide(L)'
;PDSLPLDVAAPLLCAGITMYSPLRHWQAGPGKKVAVVGLGGLGHMGVKIAHALGAEVTVLSQSLRKREDGLKLGADHYHAT
;
A
#
# COMPACT_ATOMS: atom_id res chain seq x y z
N PRO A 1 -12.12 -14.38 -6.86
CA PRO A 1 -13.05 -15.20 -6.04
C PRO A 1 -14.48 -14.88 -6.45
N ASP A 2 -15.36 -15.87 -6.51
CA ASP A 2 -16.74 -15.68 -6.98
C ASP A 2 -17.56 -14.75 -6.07
N SER A 3 -17.13 -14.59 -4.82
CA SER A 3 -17.73 -13.69 -3.83
C SER A 3 -17.32 -12.21 -3.95
N LEU A 4 -16.39 -11.86 -4.84
CA LEU A 4 -15.89 -10.49 -4.96
C LEU A 4 -16.51 -9.80 -6.18
N PRO A 5 -17.24 -8.68 -6.00
CA PRO A 5 -17.72 -7.87 -7.11
C PRO A 5 -16.59 -7.46 -8.07
N LEU A 6 -16.86 -7.45 -9.38
CA LEU A 6 -15.83 -7.23 -10.41
C LEU A 6 -15.18 -5.84 -10.33
N ASP A 7 -15.97 -4.82 -9.98
CA ASP A 7 -15.51 -3.45 -9.77
C ASP A 7 -14.56 -3.32 -8.58
N VAL A 8 -14.78 -4.12 -7.53
CA VAL A 8 -13.87 -4.23 -6.37
C VAL A 8 -12.61 -5.03 -6.72
N ALA A 9 -12.73 -6.04 -7.58
CA ALA A 9 -11.61 -6.88 -8.01
C ALA A 9 -10.68 -6.17 -9.01
N ALA A 10 -11.21 -5.33 -9.90
CA ALA A 10 -10.45 -4.72 -10.99
C ALA A 10 -9.18 -3.95 -10.54
N PRO A 11 -9.20 -3.16 -9.46
CA PRO A 11 -7.99 -2.50 -8.95
C PRO A 11 -6.86 -3.46 -8.55
N LEU A 12 -7.19 -4.71 -8.16
CA LEU A 12 -6.20 -5.73 -7.82
C LEU A 12 -5.37 -6.15 -9.04
N LEU A 13 -5.97 -6.15 -10.22
CA LEU A 13 -5.33 -6.63 -11.45
C LEU A 13 -4.42 -5.61 -12.13
N CYS A 14 -4.55 -4.32 -11.80
CA CYS A 14 -3.67 -3.27 -12.31
C CYS A 14 -2.74 -2.76 -11.20
N ALA A 15 -3.26 -1.95 -10.29
CA ALA A 15 -2.47 -1.38 -9.20
C ALA A 15 -2.01 -2.46 -8.20
N GLY A 16 -2.85 -3.46 -7.92
CA GLY A 16 -2.53 -4.54 -6.98
C GLY A 16 -1.34 -5.36 -7.46
N ILE A 17 -1.38 -5.92 -8.68
CA ILE A 17 -0.28 -6.73 -9.20
C ILE A 17 1.01 -5.92 -9.38
N THR A 18 0.87 -4.65 -9.79
CA THR A 18 2.02 -3.73 -9.94
C THR A 18 2.74 -3.50 -8.62
N MET A 19 2.01 -3.45 -7.50
CA MET A 19 2.63 -3.31 -6.17
C MET A 19 3.05 -4.66 -5.57
N TYR A 20 2.28 -5.73 -5.80
CA TYR A 20 2.58 -7.05 -5.26
C TYR A 20 3.89 -7.62 -5.82
N SER A 21 4.09 -7.53 -7.14
CA SER A 21 5.27 -8.09 -7.82
C SER A 21 6.60 -7.62 -7.20
N PRO A 22 6.91 -6.31 -7.09
CA PRO A 22 8.15 -5.85 -6.48
C PRO A 22 8.21 -6.14 -4.98
N LEU A 23 7.11 -5.95 -4.23
CA LEU A 23 7.10 -6.24 -2.79
C LEU A 23 7.40 -7.71 -2.52
N ARG A 24 6.86 -8.63 -3.32
CA ARG A 24 7.15 -10.06 -3.19
C ARG A 24 8.56 -10.41 -3.65
N HIS A 25 8.99 -9.87 -4.80
CA HIS A 25 10.32 -10.11 -5.35
C HIS A 25 11.43 -9.71 -4.36
N TRP A 26 11.28 -8.55 -3.74
CA TRP A 26 12.22 -8.03 -2.73
C TRP A 26 11.92 -8.54 -1.31
N GLN A 27 10.98 -9.48 -1.16
CA GLN A 27 10.60 -10.10 0.10
C GLN A 27 10.28 -9.05 1.19
N ALA A 28 9.45 -8.05 0.86
CA ALA A 28 8.86 -7.16 1.86
C ALA A 28 8.17 -8.00 2.93
N GLY A 29 8.30 -7.59 4.19
CA GLY A 29 7.74 -8.32 5.33
C GLY A 29 8.48 -8.03 6.65
N PRO A 30 8.38 -8.92 7.64
CA PRO A 30 8.90 -8.67 8.99
C PRO A 30 10.36 -8.24 9.00
N GLY A 31 10.66 -7.19 9.76
CA GLY A 31 12.00 -6.62 9.88
C GLY A 31 12.42 -5.71 8.70
N LYS A 32 11.57 -5.52 7.69
CA LYS A 32 11.82 -4.56 6.60
C LYS A 32 10.96 -3.31 6.73
N LYS A 33 11.54 -2.18 6.32
CA LYS A 33 10.85 -0.89 6.20
C LYS A 33 10.55 -0.59 4.73
N VAL A 34 9.31 -0.21 4.43
CA VAL A 34 8.84 0.11 3.08
C VAL A 34 8.30 1.53 3.07
N ALA A 35 8.85 2.38 2.20
CA ALA A 35 8.33 3.71 1.95
C ALA A 35 7.43 3.73 0.69
N VAL A 36 6.21 4.23 0.83
CA VAL A 36 5.28 4.46 -0.28
C VAL A 36 5.21 5.95 -0.56
N VAL A 37 5.67 6.36 -1.75
CA VAL A 37 5.66 7.76 -2.17
C VAL A 37 4.34 8.07 -2.88
N GLY A 38 3.50 8.88 -2.24
CA GLY A 38 2.19 9.30 -2.70
C GLY A 38 1.07 8.30 -2.39
N LEU A 39 -0.10 8.82 -1.99
CA LEU A 39 -1.29 8.01 -1.68
C LEU A 39 -2.37 8.12 -2.79
N GLY A 40 -2.03 7.60 -3.98
CA GLY A 40 -2.91 7.43 -5.15
C GLY A 40 -3.35 5.96 -5.33
N GLY A 41 -3.88 5.55 -6.49
CA GLY A 41 -4.37 4.18 -6.71
C GLY A 41 -3.33 3.09 -6.41
N LEU A 42 -2.10 3.27 -6.90
CA LEU A 42 -0.95 2.42 -6.56
C LEU A 42 -0.58 2.51 -5.09
N GLY A 43 -0.52 3.72 -4.53
CA GLY A 43 -0.15 3.95 -3.13
C GLY A 43 -1.10 3.25 -2.15
N HIS A 44 -2.41 3.30 -2.39
CA HIS A 44 -3.40 2.59 -1.57
C HIS A 44 -3.13 1.08 -1.57
N MET A 45 -2.88 0.49 -2.74
CA MET A 45 -2.56 -0.93 -2.84
C MET A 45 -1.21 -1.27 -2.21
N GLY A 46 -0.21 -0.41 -2.41
CA GLY A 46 1.14 -0.56 -1.86
C GLY A 46 1.14 -0.62 -0.34
N VAL A 47 0.45 0.31 0.32
CA VAL A 47 0.33 0.33 1.79
C VAL A 47 -0.34 -0.95 2.28
N LYS A 48 -1.52 -1.29 1.73
CA LYS A 48 -2.28 -2.49 2.15
C LYS A 48 -1.46 -3.77 2.00
N ILE A 49 -0.78 -3.94 0.86
CA ILE A 49 -0.01 -5.15 0.56
C ILE A 49 1.25 -5.20 1.44
N ALA A 50 2.00 -4.12 1.56
CA ALA A 50 3.21 -4.09 2.38
C ALA A 50 2.89 -4.35 3.86
N HIS A 51 1.80 -3.76 4.37
CA HIS A 51 1.30 -4.01 5.71
C HIS A 51 0.87 -5.48 5.89
N ALA A 52 0.08 -6.02 4.96
CA ALA A 52 -0.34 -7.42 5.00
C ALA A 52 0.83 -8.41 4.92
N LEU A 53 1.94 -8.02 4.31
CA LEU A 53 3.19 -8.79 4.30
C LEU A 53 3.98 -8.67 5.61
N GLY A 54 3.63 -7.75 6.51
CA GLY A 54 4.26 -7.56 7.81
C GLY A 54 5.44 -6.59 7.83
N ALA A 55 5.58 -5.73 6.81
CA ALA A 55 6.59 -4.68 6.80
C ALA A 55 6.16 -3.49 7.68
N GLU A 56 7.13 -2.71 8.16
CA GLU A 56 6.88 -1.38 8.71
C GLU A 56 6.71 -0.39 7.54
N VAL A 57 5.55 0.24 7.43
CA VAL A 57 5.14 1.03 6.27
C VAL A 57 5.12 2.52 6.59
N THR A 58 5.85 3.29 5.79
CA THR A 58 5.85 4.75 5.85
C THR A 58 5.26 5.33 4.57
N VAL A 59 4.31 6.25 4.68
CA VAL A 59 3.79 7.03 3.54
C VAL A 59 4.47 8.40 3.50
N LEU A 60 5.00 8.77 2.32
CA LEU A 60 5.55 10.10 2.04
C LEU A 60 4.60 10.81 1.08
N SER A 61 4.21 12.04 1.39
CA SER A 61 3.23 12.79 0.59
C SER A 61 3.52 14.28 0.62
N GLN A 62 3.00 15.04 -0.33
CA GLN A 62 3.18 16.51 -0.36
C GLN A 62 2.27 17.25 0.64
N SER A 63 1.31 16.55 1.26
CA SER A 63 0.40 17.14 2.24
C SER A 63 -0.12 16.09 3.23
N LEU A 64 -0.63 16.57 4.37
CA LEU A 64 -1.24 15.73 5.41
C LEU A 64 -2.70 15.37 5.12
N ARG A 65 -3.30 15.85 4.02
CA ARG A 65 -4.73 15.68 3.71
C ARG A 65 -5.20 14.22 3.71
N LYS A 66 -4.31 13.29 3.36
CA LYS A 66 -4.60 11.85 3.27
C LYS A 66 -3.96 11.03 4.41
N ARG A 67 -3.54 11.69 5.49
CA ARG A 67 -2.86 11.03 6.61
C ARG A 67 -3.74 9.95 7.24
N GLU A 68 -4.99 10.29 7.56
CA GLU A 68 -5.92 9.35 8.18
C GLU A 68 -6.18 8.14 7.29
N ASP A 69 -6.35 8.35 5.98
CA ASP A 69 -6.53 7.25 5.02
C ASP A 69 -5.29 6.35 5.01
N GLY A 70 -4.09 6.92 4.97
CA GLY A 70 -2.84 6.17 5.02
C GLY A 70 -2.74 5.28 6.26
N LEU A 71 -3.06 5.82 7.44
CA LEU A 71 -3.06 5.06 8.69
C LEU A 71 -4.13 3.96 8.70
N LYS A 72 -5.36 4.25 8.25
CA LYS A 72 -6.45 3.26 8.13
C LYS A 72 -6.10 2.11 7.19
N LEU A 73 -5.28 2.36 6.17
CA LEU A 73 -4.86 1.35 5.19
C LEU A 73 -3.69 0.48 5.68
N GLY A 74 -3.05 0.82 6.80
CA GLY A 74 -1.96 0.05 7.40
C GLY A 74 -0.59 0.72 7.39
N ALA A 75 -0.51 2.03 7.16
CA ALA A 75 0.74 2.76 7.37
C ALA A 75 1.03 2.94 8.87
N ASP A 76 2.26 2.69 9.28
CA ASP A 76 2.75 2.99 10.63
C ASP A 76 3.11 4.47 10.77
N HIS A 77 3.68 5.04 9.70
CA HIS A 77 4.11 6.44 9.66
C HIS A 77 3.55 7.16 8.44
N TYR A 78 3.33 8.46 8.57
CA TYR A 78 2.94 9.33 7.47
C TYR A 78 3.63 10.67 7.62
N HIS A 79 4.38 11.09 6.59
CA HIS A 79 5.08 12.36 6.58
C HIS A 79 4.64 13.21 5.39
N ALA A 80 4.47 14.51 5.64
CA ALA A 80 4.45 15.51 4.60
C ALA A 80 5.89 15.94 4.29
N THR A 81 6.27 15.92 3.02
CA THR A 81 7.60 16.31 2.49
C THR A 81 7.47 17.42 1.47
#